data_AF-A0A1Q4XL93-F1
#
_entry.id   AF-A0A1Q4XL93-F1
#
_cell.length_a   1.000
_cell.length_b   1.000
_cell.length_c   1.000
_cell.angle_alpha   90.00
_cell.angle_beta   90.00
_cell.angle_gamma   90.00
#
_symmetry.space_group_name_H-M   'P 1'
#
loop_
_entity.id
_entity.type
_entity.pdbx_description
1 polymer ?
#
loop_
_entity_poly.entity_id
_entity_poly.type
_entity_poly.pdbx_seq_one_letter_code
_entity_poly.pdbx_strand_id
1 'polypeptide(L)'
;MVTVAAGRFAPGHLGELTRVVPFDLVDAVLEETGTVQRRLRDLPSRVGVYFLLAMCLFPEVGYRLVWQKLTGGLAGLAVADPSAKALRDLRRRLGGAPMRHLFELLSGPLAQPRTPGVRFGPYRMVSFDGCSSIKVPDTARNRAWLDSPGNGGYPLVELMTLVETGTRALIGAVFGPTREGETDYARRLLHLLAPDMVVLWDKGFDSNAFLADVHATGARILGRLRDNRRIPVLARLVDGSYLSTIGAVRVRVVDARITVTVKDGTTFTGTYRLVTTLTDARRHPAAALVALYHQRWEHESAYYALRHTITGGRVLRSGDPAGLEQEMWSLLTLYQLLRTVMVDAAESRPGTDPDRCGFTTALHAARDQHDHELAAMAGHRTQDQRGGMVRFIEHRLPTALFVDRRNADLGDPRSQSWGDLDGALVHTHGVTVDAPGAVTRSETSKPPQRPP
;
A
#
# COMPACT_ATOMS: atom_id res chain seq x y z
N MET A 1 -3.49 15.97 -23.28
CA MET A 1 -2.64 17.14 -23.53
C MET A 1 -2.23 17.61 -22.16
N VAL A 2 -0.94 17.52 -21.81
CA VAL A 2 -0.48 17.83 -20.44
C VAL A 2 -0.73 19.31 -20.17
N THR A 3 -1.46 19.61 -19.11
CA THR A 3 -1.70 21.00 -18.69
C THR A 3 -0.47 21.49 -17.95
N VAL A 4 0.20 22.51 -18.50
CA VAL A 4 1.41 23.10 -17.91
C VAL A 4 1.16 24.56 -17.59
N ALA A 5 1.71 25.03 -16.47
CA ALA A 5 1.63 26.43 -16.09
C ALA A 5 2.53 27.30 -16.99
N ALA A 6 2.29 28.61 -17.04
CA ALA A 6 3.12 29.53 -17.82
C ALA A 6 4.41 29.94 -17.08
N GLY A 7 5.42 30.33 -17.86
CA GLY A 7 6.64 30.96 -17.35
C GLY A 7 7.41 30.10 -16.35
N ARG A 8 7.81 30.69 -15.22
CA ARG A 8 8.64 30.03 -14.19
C ARG A 8 7.98 28.85 -13.48
N PHE A 9 6.66 28.71 -13.61
CA PHE A 9 5.93 27.58 -13.05
C PHE A 9 5.81 26.41 -14.02
N ALA A 10 6.17 26.59 -15.30
CA ALA A 10 6.03 25.56 -16.33
C ALA A 10 6.61 24.19 -15.94
N PRO A 11 7.78 24.08 -15.26
CA PRO A 11 8.32 22.77 -14.84
C PRO A 11 7.54 22.04 -13.74
N GLY A 12 6.55 22.68 -13.13
CA GLY A 12 5.79 22.13 -12.01
C GLY A 12 4.59 21.30 -12.47
N HIS A 13 4.82 20.14 -13.09
CA HIS A 13 3.77 19.18 -13.46
C HIS A 13 4.26 17.73 -13.27
N LEU A 14 3.35 16.75 -13.36
CA LEU A 14 3.63 15.31 -13.33
C LEU A 14 2.86 14.58 -14.45
N GLY A 15 2.86 15.16 -15.65
CA GLY A 15 2.04 14.65 -16.76
C GLY A 15 0.56 14.59 -16.38
N GLU A 16 -0.09 13.45 -16.63
CA GLU A 16 -1.49 13.21 -16.27
C GLU A 16 -1.71 13.00 -14.76
N LEU A 17 -0.68 12.89 -13.91
CA LEU A 17 -0.90 12.91 -12.45
C LEU A 17 -1.25 14.32 -11.94
N THR A 18 -0.95 15.36 -12.71
CA THR A 18 -1.26 16.77 -12.38
C THR A 18 -2.76 17.02 -12.21
N ARG A 19 -3.65 16.21 -12.79
CA ARG A 19 -5.10 16.32 -12.53
C ARG A 19 -5.51 15.86 -11.13
N VAL A 20 -4.73 14.98 -10.49
CA VAL A 20 -4.99 14.51 -9.12
C VAL A 20 -4.34 15.43 -8.09
N VAL A 21 -3.19 16.02 -8.44
CA VAL A 21 -2.54 17.07 -7.67
C VAL A 21 -2.52 18.36 -8.51
N PRO A 22 -3.64 19.10 -8.58
CA PRO A 22 -3.72 20.31 -9.40
C PRO A 22 -2.98 21.49 -8.77
N PHE A 23 -2.73 22.53 -9.56
CA PHE A 23 -1.90 23.67 -9.16
C PHE A 23 -2.46 24.43 -7.97
N ASP A 24 -3.78 24.64 -7.96
CA ASP A 24 -4.53 25.30 -6.89
C ASP A 24 -4.45 24.54 -5.56
N LEU A 25 -4.54 23.21 -5.59
CA LEU A 25 -4.30 22.38 -4.41
C LEU A 25 -2.88 22.59 -3.86
N VAL A 26 -1.87 22.56 -4.73
CA VAL A 26 -0.48 22.76 -4.30
C VAL A 26 -0.26 24.17 -3.77
N ASP A 27 -0.86 25.19 -4.38
CA ASP A 27 -0.77 26.57 -3.91
C ASP A 27 -1.39 26.74 -2.52
N ALA A 28 -2.60 26.22 -2.30
CA ALA A 28 -3.28 26.26 -1.01
C ALA A 28 -2.41 25.59 0.07
N VAL A 29 -1.85 24.40 -0.22
CA VAL A 29 -0.93 23.70 0.69
C VAL A 29 0.29 24.56 1.03
N LEU A 30 0.87 25.24 0.05
CA LEU A 30 2.04 26.10 0.28
C LEU A 30 1.69 27.33 1.11
N GLU A 31 0.51 27.91 0.91
CA GLU A 31 -0.01 29.04 1.69
C GLU A 31 -0.25 28.64 3.15
N GLU A 32 -0.99 27.56 3.38
CA GLU A 32 -1.31 27.05 4.71
C GLU A 32 -0.07 26.63 5.51
N THR A 33 0.94 26.11 4.83
CA THR A 33 2.22 25.74 5.46
C THR A 33 3.22 26.90 5.54
N GLY A 34 2.89 28.08 5.01
CA GLY A 34 3.75 29.26 5.02
C GLY A 34 5.03 29.10 4.18
N THR A 35 5.01 28.24 3.17
CA THR A 35 6.18 27.87 2.35
C THR A 35 6.21 28.52 0.96
N VAL A 36 5.28 29.44 0.68
CA VAL A 36 5.32 30.30 -0.52
C VAL A 36 6.57 31.17 -0.52
N GLN A 37 7.26 31.23 -1.66
CA GLN A 37 8.42 32.11 -1.82
C GLN A 37 8.06 33.60 -1.68
N ARG A 38 8.87 34.37 -0.95
CA ARG A 38 8.74 35.84 -0.86
C ARG A 38 9.01 36.57 -2.18
N ARG A 39 9.86 36.00 -3.04
CA ARG A 39 10.21 36.55 -4.35
C ARG A 39 10.16 35.43 -5.39
N LEU A 40 9.47 35.66 -6.50
CA LEU A 40 9.40 34.70 -7.60
C LEU A 40 10.72 34.68 -8.37
N ARG A 41 11.45 33.57 -8.24
CA ARG A 41 12.71 33.25 -8.95
C ARG A 41 12.54 31.96 -9.74
N ASP A 42 13.60 31.50 -10.41
CA ASP A 42 13.59 30.35 -11.32
C ASP A 42 13.16 29.01 -10.71
N LEU A 43 13.15 28.91 -9.37
CA LEU A 43 12.67 27.74 -8.64
C LEU A 43 11.56 28.15 -7.66
N PRO A 44 10.30 28.29 -8.10
CA PRO A 44 9.17 28.51 -7.20
C PRO A 44 8.90 27.30 -6.29
N SER A 45 8.28 27.52 -5.13
CA SER A 45 7.95 26.45 -4.18
C SER A 45 6.98 25.41 -4.78
N ARG A 46 6.02 25.84 -5.60
CA ARG A 46 5.13 24.94 -6.36
C ARG A 46 5.91 23.94 -7.20
N VAL A 47 6.86 24.43 -7.99
CA VAL A 47 7.75 23.57 -8.80
C VAL A 47 8.55 22.62 -7.90
N GLY A 48 8.95 23.07 -6.71
CA GLY A 48 9.58 22.23 -5.69
C GLY A 48 8.75 21.03 -5.26
N VAL A 49 7.43 21.19 -5.08
CA VAL A 49 6.52 20.08 -4.73
C VAL A 49 6.49 19.03 -5.84
N TYR A 50 6.28 19.43 -7.09
CA TYR A 50 6.31 18.51 -8.23
C TYR A 50 7.68 17.87 -8.44
N PHE A 51 8.77 18.63 -8.20
CA PHE A 51 10.13 18.09 -8.22
C PHE A 51 10.33 17.00 -7.15
N LEU A 52 9.78 17.16 -5.95
CA LEU A 52 9.87 16.13 -4.91
C LEU A 52 9.12 14.85 -5.29
N LEU A 53 7.93 14.99 -5.87
CA LEU A 53 7.15 13.84 -6.36
C LEU A 53 7.86 13.15 -7.56
N ALA A 54 8.43 13.93 -8.48
CA ALA A 54 9.19 13.40 -9.61
C ALA A 54 10.47 12.68 -9.17
N MET A 55 11.12 13.14 -8.09
CA MET A 55 12.23 12.42 -7.48
C MET A 55 11.83 11.02 -6.99
N CYS A 56 10.61 10.87 -6.46
CA CYS A 56 10.06 9.56 -6.08
C CYS A 56 9.66 8.73 -7.29
N LEU A 57 9.26 9.38 -8.40
CA LEU A 57 8.92 8.71 -9.65
C LEU A 57 10.17 8.16 -10.35
N PHE A 58 11.31 8.85 -10.24
CA PHE A 58 12.60 8.45 -10.81
C PHE A 58 13.67 8.32 -9.71
N PRO A 59 13.55 7.35 -8.79
CA PRO A 59 14.47 7.20 -7.66
C PRO A 59 15.88 6.77 -8.07
N GLU A 60 16.05 6.24 -9.28
CA GLU A 60 17.32 5.78 -9.82
C GLU A 60 18.22 6.89 -10.36
N VAL A 61 17.71 8.12 -10.54
CA VAL A 61 18.47 9.22 -11.15
C VAL A 61 18.71 10.40 -10.21
N GLY A 62 19.78 11.15 -10.49
CA GLY A 62 20.14 12.35 -9.73
C GLY A 62 19.28 13.57 -10.06
N TYR A 63 19.34 14.61 -9.22
CA TYR A 63 18.47 15.80 -9.29
C TYR A 63 18.42 16.48 -10.67
N ARG A 64 19.55 16.60 -11.37
CA ARG A 64 19.57 17.24 -12.69
C ARG A 64 18.82 16.41 -13.74
N LEU A 65 18.91 15.08 -13.67
CA LEU A 65 18.21 14.21 -14.61
C LEU A 65 16.71 14.14 -14.28
N VAL A 66 16.33 14.18 -12.99
CA VAL A 66 14.91 14.38 -12.60
C VAL A 66 14.39 15.69 -13.18
N TRP A 67 15.15 16.78 -13.07
CA TRP A 67 14.77 18.07 -13.65
C TRP A 67 14.62 18.01 -15.18
N GLN A 68 15.58 17.38 -15.88
CA GLN A 68 15.50 17.18 -17.32
C GLN A 68 14.26 16.37 -17.74
N LYS A 69 13.88 15.34 -16.97
CA LYS A 69 12.64 14.59 -17.20
C LYS A 69 11.38 15.43 -17.00
N LEU A 70 11.37 16.32 -16.00
CA LEU A 70 10.26 17.26 -15.79
C LEU A 70 10.15 18.31 -16.89
N THR A 71 11.25 18.70 -17.53
CA THR A 71 11.25 19.79 -18.50
C THR A 71 11.32 19.34 -19.95
N GLY A 72 11.47 18.03 -20.19
CA GLY A 72 11.65 17.44 -21.51
C GLY A 72 10.52 17.78 -22.50
N GLY A 73 9.28 17.82 -22.02
CA GLY A 73 8.10 18.14 -22.85
C GLY A 73 7.81 19.62 -23.02
N LEU A 74 8.60 20.49 -22.40
CA LEU A 74 8.40 21.94 -22.42
C LEU A 74 9.19 22.61 -23.55
N ALA A 75 9.46 21.88 -24.63
CA ALA A 75 10.21 22.36 -25.79
C ALA A 75 9.62 23.68 -26.32
N GLY A 76 10.49 24.68 -26.53
CA GLY A 76 10.08 26.01 -26.97
C GLY A 76 9.70 26.99 -25.85
N LEU A 77 9.62 26.53 -24.59
CA LEU A 77 9.51 27.41 -23.43
C LEU A 77 10.90 27.71 -22.84
N ALA A 78 11.11 28.95 -22.40
CA ALA A 78 12.29 29.31 -21.64
C ALA A 78 12.19 28.72 -20.23
N VAL A 79 12.88 27.60 -20.01
CA VAL A 79 12.92 26.88 -18.75
C VAL A 79 14.31 27.02 -18.10
N ALA A 80 14.35 27.12 -16.77
CA ALA A 80 15.60 27.22 -16.03
C ALA A 80 16.42 25.92 -16.12
N ASP A 81 17.76 26.05 -16.08
CA ASP A 81 18.71 24.94 -15.89
C ASP A 81 19.39 25.07 -14.50
N PRO A 82 18.71 24.67 -13.42
CA PRO A 82 19.23 24.78 -12.07
C PRO A 82 20.37 23.79 -11.82
N SER A 83 21.38 24.26 -11.07
CA SER A 83 22.42 23.36 -10.57
C SER A 83 21.85 22.36 -9.55
N ALA A 84 22.54 21.24 -9.35
CA ALA A 84 22.19 20.28 -8.30
C ALA A 84 22.18 20.93 -6.90
N LYS A 85 23.02 21.95 -6.67
CA LYS A 85 23.00 22.75 -5.43
C LYS A 85 21.70 23.53 -5.30
N ALA A 86 21.27 24.23 -6.35
CA ALA A 86 20.02 24.99 -6.34
C ALA A 86 18.80 24.10 -6.06
N LEU A 87 18.76 22.89 -6.61
CA LEU A 87 17.70 21.91 -6.34
C LEU A 87 17.75 21.39 -4.89
N ARG A 88 18.94 21.16 -4.32
CA ARG A 88 19.07 20.85 -2.88
C ARG A 88 18.60 21.99 -2.00
N ASP A 89 18.92 23.22 -2.36
CA ASP A 89 18.53 24.41 -1.59
C ASP A 89 17.02 24.66 -1.72
N LEU A 90 16.40 24.36 -2.87
CA LEU A 90 14.94 24.33 -3.04
C LEU A 90 14.28 23.34 -2.06
N ARG A 91 14.78 22.10 -2.00
CA ARG A 91 14.28 21.09 -1.07
C ARG A 91 14.37 21.55 0.39
N ARG A 92 15.52 22.12 0.77
CA ARG A 92 15.74 22.62 2.14
C ARG A 92 14.81 23.78 2.48
N ARG A 93 14.59 24.69 1.53
CA ARG A 93 13.67 25.83 1.71
C ARG A 93 12.21 25.38 1.86
N LEU A 94 11.82 24.33 1.16
CA LEU A 94 10.44 23.82 1.16
C LEU A 94 10.11 23.03 2.43
N GLY A 95 11.05 22.22 2.93
CA GLY A 95 10.84 21.39 4.12
C GLY A 95 9.83 20.25 3.94
N GLY A 96 9.51 19.54 5.02
CA GLY A 96 8.60 18.38 4.99
C GLY A 96 7.12 18.73 5.11
N ALA A 97 6.78 19.87 5.74
CA ALA A 97 5.39 20.24 6.05
C ALA A 97 4.46 20.27 4.83
N PRO A 98 4.84 20.85 3.66
CA PRO A 98 3.97 20.84 2.49
C PRO A 98 3.68 19.43 1.97
N MET A 99 4.67 18.54 2.00
CA MET A 99 4.48 17.15 1.53
C MET A 99 3.62 16.34 2.48
N ARG A 100 3.78 16.56 3.79
CA ARG A 100 2.90 15.96 4.80
C ARG A 100 1.46 16.40 4.61
N HIS A 101 1.23 17.70 4.52
CA HIS A 101 -0.11 18.26 4.40
C HIS A 101 -0.78 17.84 3.08
N LEU A 102 -0.02 17.81 1.98
CA LEU A 102 -0.50 17.28 0.70
C LEU A 102 -0.88 15.80 0.78
N PHE A 103 -0.07 14.97 1.46
CA PHE A 103 -0.43 13.57 1.71
C PHE A 103 -1.73 13.47 2.51
N GLU A 104 -1.85 14.22 3.61
CA GLU A 104 -3.02 14.18 4.49
C GLU A 104 -4.31 14.55 3.71
N LEU A 105 -4.27 15.54 2.82
CA LEU A 105 -5.40 15.93 1.96
C LEU A 105 -5.78 14.87 0.91
N LEU A 106 -4.79 14.13 0.39
CA LEU A 106 -4.99 13.11 -0.65
C LEU A 106 -5.24 11.69 -0.09
N SER A 107 -4.90 11.47 1.18
CA SER A 107 -5.09 10.20 1.87
C SER A 107 -6.57 9.96 2.19
N GLY A 108 -6.95 8.69 2.23
CA GLY A 108 -8.32 8.27 2.48
C GLY A 108 -8.78 7.15 1.55
N PRO A 109 -10.00 6.63 1.76
CA PRO A 109 -10.62 5.69 0.84
C PRO A 109 -10.82 6.32 -0.53
N LEU A 110 -10.46 5.60 -1.58
CA LEU A 110 -10.54 6.11 -2.96
C LEU A 110 -11.80 5.66 -3.69
N ALA A 111 -12.27 4.45 -3.38
CA ALA A 111 -13.34 3.83 -4.13
C ALA A 111 -14.74 4.15 -3.58
N GLN A 112 -15.69 4.24 -4.52
CA GLN A 112 -17.12 4.32 -4.24
C GLN A 112 -17.57 3.09 -3.42
N PRO A 113 -18.59 3.22 -2.55
CA PRO A 113 -19.09 2.09 -1.76
C PRO A 113 -19.55 0.87 -2.58
N ARG A 114 -19.90 1.08 -3.86
CA ARG A 114 -20.37 0.05 -4.79
C ARG A 114 -19.25 -0.64 -5.56
N THR A 115 -18.02 -0.17 -5.42
CA THR A 115 -16.86 -0.73 -6.12
C THR A 115 -16.57 -2.14 -5.58
N PRO A 116 -16.42 -3.15 -6.45
CA PRO A 116 -16.12 -4.51 -6.01
C PRO A 116 -14.87 -4.56 -5.13
N GLY A 117 -14.85 -5.46 -4.15
CA GLY A 117 -13.66 -5.72 -3.33
C GLY A 117 -13.40 -4.71 -2.21
N VAL A 118 -14.21 -3.65 -2.02
CA VAL A 118 -13.91 -2.61 -0.99
C VAL A 118 -14.74 -2.74 0.29
N ARG A 119 -15.80 -3.56 0.28
CA ARG A 119 -16.71 -3.75 1.42
C ARG A 119 -16.99 -5.22 1.71
N PHE A 120 -17.15 -5.51 3.00
CA PHE A 120 -17.76 -6.73 3.53
C PHE A 120 -19.13 -6.39 4.12
N GLY A 121 -20.19 -6.63 3.34
CA GLY A 121 -21.54 -6.17 3.69
C GLY A 121 -21.57 -4.65 3.89
N PRO A 122 -21.99 -4.15 5.07
CA PRO A 122 -22.02 -2.71 5.33
C PRO A 122 -20.66 -2.13 5.74
N TYR A 123 -19.60 -2.95 5.86
CA TYR A 123 -18.32 -2.50 6.41
C TYR A 123 -17.26 -2.28 5.34
N ARG A 124 -16.63 -1.10 5.31
CA ARG A 124 -15.42 -0.86 4.51
C ARG A 124 -14.25 -1.66 5.10
N MET A 125 -13.51 -2.34 4.24
CA MET A 125 -12.43 -3.22 4.67
C MET A 125 -11.12 -2.43 4.77
N VAL A 126 -10.55 -2.41 5.96
CA VAL A 126 -9.29 -1.68 6.22
C VAL A 126 -8.32 -2.58 6.99
N SER A 127 -7.03 -2.28 6.94
CA SER A 127 -6.02 -3.05 7.67
C SER A 127 -4.93 -2.19 8.29
N PHE A 128 -4.45 -2.62 9.46
CA PHE A 128 -3.20 -2.15 10.02
C PHE A 128 -2.08 -3.12 9.67
N ASP A 129 -0.93 -2.58 9.28
CA ASP A 129 0.31 -3.34 9.13
C ASP A 129 1.52 -2.42 9.27
N GLY A 130 2.63 -2.98 9.75
CA GLY A 130 3.89 -2.29 9.98
C GLY A 130 4.98 -2.78 9.02
N CYS A 131 5.95 -1.91 8.75
CA CYS A 131 7.14 -2.27 8.01
C CYS A 131 8.36 -1.55 8.58
N SER A 132 9.26 -2.31 9.20
CA SER A 132 10.50 -1.83 9.83
C SER A 132 11.75 -1.94 8.96
N SER A 133 11.61 -2.02 7.63
CA SER A 133 12.72 -2.32 6.73
C SER A 133 13.06 -1.22 5.70
N ILE A 134 12.57 0.00 5.90
CA ILE A 134 12.88 1.11 4.97
C ILE A 134 14.29 1.63 5.28
N LYS A 135 15.24 1.36 4.38
CA LYS A 135 16.65 1.70 4.56
C LYS A 135 16.89 3.19 4.30
N VAL A 136 17.66 3.85 5.16
CA VAL A 136 18.08 5.23 4.98
C VAL A 136 19.61 5.37 4.96
N PRO A 137 20.17 6.49 4.45
CA PRO A 137 21.61 6.69 4.41
C PRO A 137 22.24 6.60 5.80
N ASP A 138 23.38 5.93 5.86
CA ASP A 138 24.21 5.83 7.05
C ASP A 138 24.97 7.14 7.30
N THR A 139 24.28 8.10 7.91
CA THR A 139 24.88 9.35 8.38
C THR A 139 24.77 9.45 9.90
N ALA A 140 25.70 10.18 10.52
CA ALA A 140 25.65 10.43 11.96
C ALA A 140 24.30 11.05 12.40
N ARG A 141 23.71 11.91 11.56
CA ARG A 141 22.40 12.55 11.82
C ARG A 141 21.24 11.56 11.78
N ASN A 142 21.23 10.66 10.81
CA ASN A 142 20.19 9.63 10.71
C ASN A 142 20.32 8.59 11.83
N ARG A 143 21.54 8.16 12.15
CA ARG A 143 21.80 7.25 13.28
C ARG A 143 21.36 7.83 14.62
N ALA A 144 21.58 9.13 14.83
CA ALA A 144 21.15 9.80 16.06
C ALA A 144 19.62 9.85 16.23
N TRP A 145 18.86 9.76 15.13
CA TRP A 145 17.39 9.76 15.17
C TRP A 145 16.78 8.35 15.24
N LEU A 146 17.27 7.42 14.41
CA LEU A 146 16.64 6.10 14.20
C LEU A 146 17.26 4.96 15.03
N ASP A 147 18.34 5.26 15.74
CA ASP A 147 19.25 4.27 16.35
C ASP A 147 19.90 3.34 15.31
N SER A 148 20.96 2.63 15.74
CA SER A 148 21.71 1.72 14.87
C SER A 148 21.18 0.29 15.02
N PRO A 149 20.83 -0.43 13.94
CA PRO A 149 20.65 -1.87 14.06
C PRO A 149 21.98 -2.45 14.55
N GLY A 150 21.96 -3.25 15.62
CA GLY A 150 23.14 -3.72 16.37
C GLY A 150 24.17 -4.54 15.57
N ASN A 151 24.01 -4.66 14.25
CA ASN A 151 24.76 -5.55 13.37
C ASN A 151 25.46 -4.81 12.19
N GLY A 152 25.67 -3.49 12.28
CA GLY A 152 26.38 -2.72 11.24
C GLY A 152 25.58 -2.47 9.94
N GLY A 153 24.26 -2.66 9.96
CA GLY A 153 23.37 -2.34 8.84
C GLY A 153 23.05 -0.85 8.70
N TYR A 154 22.41 -0.50 7.58
CA TYR A 154 21.77 0.82 7.39
C TYR A 154 20.75 1.09 8.50
N PRO A 155 20.60 2.34 8.97
CA PRO A 155 19.48 2.71 9.83
C PRO A 155 18.15 2.45 9.11
N LEU A 156 17.11 2.13 9.89
CA LEU A 156 15.81 1.72 9.39
C LEU A 156 14.71 2.65 9.92
N VAL A 157 13.80 3.02 9.03
CA VAL A 157 12.54 3.69 9.40
C VAL A 157 11.44 2.64 9.50
N GLU A 158 10.68 2.68 10.59
CA GLU A 158 9.42 1.97 10.73
C GLU A 158 8.29 2.79 10.13
N LEU A 159 7.54 2.19 9.22
CA LEU A 159 6.32 2.75 8.64
C LEU A 159 5.12 1.93 9.11
N MET A 160 4.12 2.61 9.65
CA MET A 160 2.81 2.07 10.00
C MET A 160 1.76 2.75 9.12
N THR A 161 0.86 1.96 8.55
CA THR A 161 -0.21 2.51 7.71
C THR A 161 -1.55 1.89 8.06
N LEU A 162 -2.61 2.66 7.84
CA LEU A 162 -3.98 2.18 7.75
C LEU A 162 -4.34 2.17 6.26
N VAL A 163 -4.70 1.01 5.72
CA VAL A 163 -4.93 0.81 4.28
C VAL A 163 -6.36 0.33 4.04
N GLU A 164 -7.02 0.84 3.00
CA GLU A 164 -8.20 0.18 2.45
C GLU A 164 -7.75 -1.03 1.64
N THR A 165 -8.14 -2.25 2.02
CA THR A 165 -7.58 -3.47 1.41
C THR A 165 -7.96 -3.62 -0.06
N GLY A 166 -9.20 -3.28 -0.44
CA GLY A 166 -9.70 -3.49 -1.81
C GLY A 166 -9.14 -2.54 -2.88
N THR A 167 -8.61 -1.38 -2.49
CA THR A 167 -7.93 -0.44 -3.42
C THR A 167 -6.44 -0.33 -3.14
N ARG A 168 -6.02 -0.80 -1.96
CA ARG A 168 -4.71 -0.58 -1.37
C ARG A 168 -4.38 0.90 -1.18
N ALA A 169 -5.40 1.75 -1.04
CA ALA A 169 -5.27 3.18 -0.75
C ALA A 169 -4.78 3.40 0.69
N LEU A 170 -3.94 4.42 0.90
CA LEU A 170 -3.49 4.82 2.23
C LEU A 170 -4.57 5.72 2.85
N ILE A 171 -5.19 5.27 3.94
CA ILE A 171 -6.08 6.08 4.77
C ILE A 171 -5.26 6.95 5.73
N GLY A 172 -4.13 6.44 6.20
CA GLY A 172 -3.20 7.21 7.03
C GLY A 172 -1.85 6.51 7.16
N ALA A 173 -0.83 7.27 7.56
CA ALA A 173 0.52 6.79 7.74
C ALA A 173 1.21 7.50 8.91
N VAL A 174 2.03 6.77 9.66
CA VAL A 174 2.98 7.32 10.63
C VAL A 174 4.29 6.57 10.46
N PHE A 175 5.43 7.26 10.63
CA PHE A 175 6.72 6.62 10.56
C PHE A 175 7.72 7.23 11.54
N GLY A 176 8.78 6.48 11.85
CA GLY A 176 9.84 6.94 12.74
C GLY A 176 10.80 5.82 13.17
N PRO A 177 11.45 5.95 14.34
CA PRO A 177 12.36 4.94 14.88
C PRO A 177 11.64 3.61 15.19
N THR A 178 12.35 2.50 15.01
CA THR A 178 11.83 1.13 15.23
C THR A 178 11.61 0.79 16.72
N ARG A 179 12.18 1.57 17.64
CA ARG A 179 12.03 1.37 19.09
C ARG A 179 10.64 1.71 19.66
N GLU A 180 9.82 2.48 18.93
CA GLU A 180 8.45 2.81 19.39
C GLU A 180 7.51 1.61 19.25
N GLY A 181 7.73 0.75 18.24
CA GLY A 181 6.97 -0.48 18.03
C GLY A 181 5.63 -0.28 17.32
N GLU A 182 5.24 -1.29 16.54
CA GLU A 182 4.12 -1.20 15.60
C GLU A 182 2.79 -0.83 16.25
N THR A 183 2.51 -1.37 17.44
CA THR A 183 1.24 -1.10 18.14
C THR A 183 1.14 0.36 18.57
N ASP A 184 2.24 1.00 18.96
CA ASP A 184 2.24 2.41 19.38
C ASP A 184 2.03 3.33 18.18
N TYR A 185 2.62 3.01 17.03
CA TYR A 185 2.31 3.71 15.78
C TYR A 185 0.87 3.49 15.34
N ALA A 186 0.33 2.27 15.44
CA ALA A 186 -1.05 1.98 15.06
C ALA A 186 -2.05 2.75 15.94
N ARG A 187 -1.75 2.93 17.23
CA ARG A 187 -2.57 3.77 18.14
C ARG A 187 -2.72 5.21 17.66
N ARG A 188 -1.67 5.78 17.05
CA ARG A 188 -1.72 7.14 16.49
C ARG A 188 -2.68 7.28 15.32
N LEU A 189 -3.07 6.18 14.67
CA LEU A 189 -3.99 6.16 13.53
C LEU A 189 -5.43 5.76 13.91
N LEU A 190 -5.72 5.45 15.17
CA LEU A 190 -7.06 5.00 15.59
C LEU A 190 -8.17 6.03 15.34
N HIS A 191 -7.83 7.32 15.34
CA HIS A 191 -8.76 8.41 15.05
C HIS A 191 -9.32 8.38 13.62
N LEU A 192 -8.72 7.58 12.72
CA LEU A 192 -9.18 7.38 11.34
C LEU A 192 -10.18 6.21 11.20
N LEU A 193 -10.35 5.39 12.25
CA LEU A 193 -11.31 4.31 12.23
C LEU A 193 -12.73 4.84 12.45
N ALA A 194 -13.68 4.29 11.69
CA ALA A 194 -15.09 4.64 11.78
C ALA A 194 -15.98 3.41 12.06
N PRO A 195 -17.20 3.60 12.62
CA PRO A 195 -18.12 2.49 12.91
C PRO A 195 -18.54 1.65 11.69
N ASP A 196 -18.45 2.21 10.48
CA ASP A 196 -18.74 1.52 9.22
C ASP A 196 -17.51 0.81 8.63
N MET A 197 -16.43 0.63 9.40
CA MET A 197 -15.24 -0.11 8.99
C MET A 197 -15.14 -1.48 9.69
N VAL A 198 -14.48 -2.42 9.01
CA VAL A 198 -13.93 -3.64 9.62
C VAL A 198 -12.42 -3.61 9.45
N VAL A 199 -11.70 -3.57 10.58
CA VAL A 199 -10.24 -3.54 10.60
C VAL A 199 -9.67 -4.95 10.69
N LEU A 200 -8.73 -5.24 9.78
CA LEU A 200 -7.95 -6.46 9.70
C LEU A 200 -6.55 -6.24 10.27
N TRP A 201 -6.03 -7.21 11.01
CA TRP A 201 -4.66 -7.17 11.53
C TRP A 201 -4.06 -8.56 11.72
N ASP A 202 -2.73 -8.65 11.76
CA ASP A 202 -2.03 -9.88 12.13
C ASP A 202 -1.76 -10.00 13.65
N LYS A 203 -1.29 -11.16 14.10
CA LYS A 203 -1.06 -11.53 15.51
C LYS A 203 -0.17 -10.57 16.32
N GLY A 204 0.57 -9.67 15.67
CA GLY A 204 1.35 -8.62 16.33
C GLY A 204 0.48 -7.68 17.18
N PHE A 205 -0.78 -7.48 16.78
CA PHE A 205 -1.71 -6.49 17.37
C PHE A 205 -2.66 -7.09 18.42
N ASP A 206 -2.40 -8.31 18.93
CA ASP A 206 -3.37 -9.05 19.74
C ASP A 206 -3.47 -8.61 21.22
N SER A 207 -2.82 -7.53 21.65
CA SER A 207 -2.86 -7.09 23.05
C SER A 207 -4.27 -6.68 23.52
N ASN A 208 -4.58 -6.90 24.81
CA ASN A 208 -5.88 -6.52 25.39
C ASN A 208 -6.17 -5.02 25.22
N ALA A 209 -5.16 -4.19 25.48
CA ALA A 209 -5.26 -2.74 25.40
C ALA A 209 -5.58 -2.30 23.97
N PHE A 210 -4.80 -2.77 22.98
CA PHE A 210 -5.04 -2.39 21.58
C PHE A 210 -6.40 -2.84 21.06
N LEU A 211 -6.84 -4.06 21.42
CA LEU A 211 -8.17 -4.54 21.07
C LEU A 211 -9.28 -3.65 21.66
N ALA A 212 -9.13 -3.21 22.91
CA ALA A 212 -10.07 -2.28 23.55
C ALA A 212 -10.04 -0.89 22.90
N ASP A 213 -8.85 -0.37 22.59
CA ASP A 213 -8.65 0.92 21.93
C ASP A 213 -9.34 0.94 20.56
N VAL A 214 -9.16 -0.11 19.74
CA VAL A 214 -9.87 -0.25 18.46
C VAL A 214 -11.38 -0.37 18.68
N HIS A 215 -11.82 -1.20 19.62
CA HIS A 215 -13.25 -1.39 19.86
C HIS A 215 -13.94 -0.08 20.25
N ALA A 216 -13.26 0.79 21.01
CA ALA A 216 -13.77 2.10 21.43
C ALA A 216 -14.03 3.05 20.25
N THR A 217 -13.37 2.87 19.09
CA THR A 217 -13.66 3.63 17.87
C THR A 217 -15.00 3.26 17.21
N GLY A 218 -15.62 2.15 17.64
CA GLY A 218 -16.84 1.60 17.05
C GLY A 218 -16.60 0.72 15.82
N ALA A 219 -15.39 0.71 15.26
CA ALA A 219 -15.03 -0.18 14.16
C ALA A 219 -15.20 -1.66 14.54
N ARG A 220 -15.51 -2.48 13.53
CA ARG A 220 -15.54 -3.94 13.68
C ARG A 220 -14.12 -4.47 13.58
N ILE A 221 -13.86 -5.57 14.26
CA ILE A 221 -12.54 -6.19 14.33
C ILE A 221 -12.61 -7.54 13.63
N LEU A 222 -11.59 -7.88 12.84
CA LEU A 222 -11.28 -9.24 12.43
C LEU A 222 -9.76 -9.41 12.34
N GLY A 223 -9.15 -10.03 13.34
CA GLY A 223 -7.70 -10.14 13.41
C GLY A 223 -7.22 -11.51 13.86
N ARG A 224 -5.95 -11.83 13.59
CA ARG A 224 -5.33 -13.05 14.09
C ARG A 224 -4.85 -12.88 15.53
N LEU A 225 -4.96 -13.94 16.30
CA LEU A 225 -4.43 -14.04 17.66
C LEU A 225 -3.16 -14.89 17.69
N ARG A 226 -2.30 -14.67 18.69
CA ARG A 226 -1.17 -15.57 18.95
C ARG A 226 -1.68 -16.92 19.45
N ASP A 227 -1.04 -18.01 19.00
CA ASP A 227 -1.49 -19.37 19.29
C ASP A 227 -1.44 -19.72 20.79
N ASN A 228 -0.49 -19.12 21.54
CA ASN A 228 -0.32 -19.33 22.97
C ASN A 228 -1.32 -18.56 23.84
N ARG A 229 -2.19 -17.74 23.23
CA ARG A 229 -3.17 -16.94 23.95
C ARG A 229 -4.30 -17.82 24.48
N ARG A 230 -4.47 -17.83 25.81
CA ARG A 230 -5.57 -18.54 26.49
C ARG A 230 -6.83 -17.67 26.52
N ILE A 231 -7.94 -18.23 26.06
CA ILE A 231 -9.19 -17.50 25.84
C ILE A 231 -10.36 -18.40 26.27
N PRO A 232 -11.27 -17.94 27.15
CA PRO A 232 -12.36 -18.76 27.64
C PRO A 232 -13.38 -19.06 26.54
N VAL A 233 -13.88 -20.28 26.47
CA VAL A 233 -15.03 -20.62 25.62
C VAL A 233 -16.30 -20.35 26.41
N LEU A 234 -17.06 -19.30 26.05
CA LEU A 234 -18.30 -18.96 26.75
C LEU A 234 -19.51 -19.68 26.15
N ALA A 235 -19.59 -19.76 24.83
CA ALA A 235 -20.65 -20.49 24.14
C ALA A 235 -20.19 -20.89 22.73
N ARG A 236 -20.43 -22.14 22.32
CA ARG A 236 -20.17 -22.60 20.93
C ARG A 236 -21.35 -22.23 20.03
N LEU A 237 -21.05 -21.88 18.78
CA LEU A 237 -22.03 -21.46 17.77
C LEU A 237 -22.19 -22.55 16.70
N VAL A 238 -23.24 -22.43 15.90
CA VAL A 238 -23.66 -23.44 14.91
C VAL A 238 -22.62 -23.73 13.81
N ASP A 239 -21.68 -22.82 13.58
CA ASP A 239 -20.63 -22.96 12.57
C ASP A 239 -19.25 -23.29 13.18
N GLY A 240 -19.23 -23.84 14.40
CA GLY A 240 -18.03 -24.34 15.09
C GLY A 240 -17.21 -23.28 15.81
N SER A 241 -17.39 -22.00 15.45
CA SER A 241 -16.84 -20.86 16.19
C SER A 241 -17.42 -20.75 17.60
N TYR A 242 -16.84 -19.89 18.44
CA TYR A 242 -17.32 -19.71 19.81
C TYR A 242 -17.24 -18.26 20.29
N LEU A 243 -18.18 -17.87 21.16
CA LEU A 243 -18.18 -16.61 21.87
C LEU A 243 -17.15 -16.62 23.00
N SER A 244 -16.51 -15.48 23.22
CA SER A 244 -15.52 -15.26 24.27
C SER A 244 -15.47 -13.79 24.71
N THR A 245 -14.55 -13.50 25.62
CA THR A 245 -14.21 -12.17 26.12
C THR A 245 -12.69 -12.01 26.14
N ILE A 246 -12.20 -10.87 25.66
CA ILE A 246 -10.82 -10.43 25.83
C ILE A 246 -10.85 -9.11 26.60
N GLY A 247 -10.36 -9.12 27.84
CA GLY A 247 -10.64 -8.03 28.77
C GLY A 247 -12.15 -7.84 28.92
N ALA A 248 -12.64 -6.62 28.70
CA ALA A 248 -14.06 -6.30 28.72
C ALA A 248 -14.76 -6.48 27.35
N VAL A 249 -14.02 -6.76 26.28
CA VAL A 249 -14.58 -6.79 24.93
C VAL A 249 -15.15 -8.17 24.63
N ARG A 250 -16.44 -8.22 24.32
CA ARG A 250 -17.11 -9.44 23.83
C ARG A 250 -16.68 -9.71 22.40
N VAL A 251 -16.16 -10.91 22.18
CA VAL A 251 -15.64 -11.33 20.88
C VAL A 251 -16.19 -12.69 20.50
N ARG A 252 -15.97 -13.04 19.24
CA ARG A 252 -16.15 -14.37 18.70
C ARG A 252 -14.82 -14.85 18.14
N VAL A 253 -14.51 -16.10 18.36
CA VAL A 253 -13.29 -16.75 17.91
C VAL A 253 -13.63 -17.81 16.87
N VAL A 254 -12.88 -17.78 15.77
CA VAL A 254 -12.95 -18.76 14.68
C VAL A 254 -11.60 -19.46 14.63
N ASP A 255 -11.56 -20.75 14.94
CA ASP A 255 -10.41 -21.60 14.67
C ASP A 255 -10.50 -22.04 13.19
N ALA A 256 -9.52 -21.62 12.39
CA ALA A 256 -9.49 -21.84 10.96
C ALA A 256 -8.28 -22.68 10.56
N ARG A 257 -8.49 -23.71 9.75
CA ARG A 257 -7.42 -24.48 9.12
C ARG A 257 -7.26 -24.00 7.69
N ILE A 258 -6.10 -23.43 7.40
CA ILE A 258 -5.80 -22.81 6.10
C ILE A 258 -4.79 -23.69 5.40
N THR A 259 -5.19 -24.21 4.24
CA THR A 259 -4.29 -24.94 3.35
C THR A 259 -3.94 -24.03 2.17
N VAL A 260 -2.66 -23.70 2.05
CA VAL A 260 -2.07 -22.99 0.92
C VAL A 260 -1.49 -24.04 -0.01
N THR A 261 -1.83 -23.97 -1.30
CA THR A 261 -1.19 -24.79 -2.34
C THR A 261 -0.40 -23.88 -3.26
N VAL A 262 0.91 -24.06 -3.30
CA VAL A 262 1.82 -23.32 -4.17
C VAL A 262 1.76 -23.89 -5.59
N LYS A 263 2.17 -23.11 -6.59
CA LYS A 263 2.10 -23.46 -8.03
C LYS A 263 2.80 -24.79 -8.37
N ASP A 264 3.85 -25.13 -7.63
CA ASP A 264 4.60 -26.39 -7.76
C ASP A 264 3.86 -27.61 -7.18
N GLY A 265 2.65 -27.41 -6.65
CA GLY A 265 1.84 -28.45 -5.99
C GLY A 265 2.13 -28.61 -4.51
N THR A 266 3.09 -27.87 -3.94
CA THR A 266 3.44 -27.96 -2.52
C THR A 266 2.30 -27.39 -1.66
N THR A 267 1.82 -28.18 -0.70
CA THR A 267 0.76 -27.75 0.22
C THR A 267 1.29 -27.44 1.61
N PHE A 268 0.96 -26.28 2.15
CA PHE A 268 1.20 -25.89 3.53
C PHE A 268 -0.12 -25.78 4.26
N THR A 269 -0.26 -26.47 5.40
CA THR A 269 -1.45 -26.32 6.25
C THR A 269 -1.05 -25.65 7.55
N GLY A 270 -1.69 -24.51 7.85
CA GLY A 270 -1.56 -23.80 9.11
C GLY A 270 -2.90 -23.68 9.81
N THR A 271 -2.87 -23.49 11.13
CA THR A 271 -4.06 -23.18 11.93
C THR A 271 -3.98 -21.75 12.42
N TYR A 272 -5.02 -20.96 12.14
CA TYR A 272 -5.14 -19.58 12.62
C TYR A 272 -6.31 -19.51 13.60
N ARG A 273 -6.10 -18.79 14.70
CA ARG A 273 -7.19 -18.37 15.58
C ARG A 273 -7.55 -16.93 15.26
N LEU A 274 -8.70 -16.73 14.62
CA LEU A 274 -9.20 -15.39 14.29
C LEU A 274 -10.15 -14.90 15.39
N VAL A 275 -10.05 -13.62 15.75
CA VAL A 275 -10.96 -12.94 16.66
C VAL A 275 -11.78 -11.90 15.91
N THR A 276 -13.06 -11.78 16.24
CA THR A 276 -13.93 -10.75 15.66
C THR A 276 -14.94 -10.18 16.65
N THR A 277 -15.34 -8.93 16.45
CA THR A 277 -16.52 -8.34 17.12
C THR A 277 -17.83 -8.58 16.34
N LEU A 278 -17.78 -9.24 15.18
CA LEU A 278 -18.93 -9.71 14.41
C LEU A 278 -19.47 -11.03 15.00
N THR A 279 -20.23 -10.91 16.09
CA THR A 279 -20.59 -12.07 16.95
C THR A 279 -21.77 -12.90 16.46
N ASP A 280 -22.56 -12.41 15.49
CA ASP A 280 -23.70 -13.15 14.93
C ASP A 280 -23.23 -14.13 13.82
N ALA A 281 -23.21 -15.42 14.15
CA ALA A 281 -22.80 -16.49 13.22
C ALA A 281 -23.73 -16.68 12.01
N ARG A 282 -24.99 -16.27 12.10
CA ARG A 282 -25.92 -16.36 10.96
C ARG A 282 -25.69 -15.22 9.97
N ARG A 283 -25.43 -14.01 10.48
CA ARG A 283 -25.11 -12.84 9.64
C ARG A 283 -23.68 -12.86 9.09
N HIS A 284 -22.74 -13.39 9.86
CA HIS A 284 -21.33 -13.43 9.49
C HIS A 284 -20.78 -14.86 9.68
N PRO A 285 -21.05 -15.78 8.75
CA PRO A 285 -20.57 -17.17 8.88
C PRO A 285 -19.05 -17.24 8.99
N ALA A 286 -18.54 -18.20 9.77
CA ALA A 286 -17.11 -18.37 10.01
C ALA A 286 -16.29 -18.49 8.72
N ALA A 287 -16.79 -19.24 7.72
CA ALA A 287 -16.13 -19.36 6.42
C ALA A 287 -15.99 -18.03 5.68
N ALA A 288 -17.00 -17.14 5.78
CA ALA A 288 -16.95 -15.82 5.18
C ALA A 288 -15.96 -14.90 5.90
N LEU A 289 -15.83 -15.02 7.22
CA LEU A 289 -14.82 -14.29 8.00
C LEU A 289 -13.41 -14.76 7.67
N VAL A 290 -13.19 -16.06 7.48
CA VAL A 290 -11.88 -16.57 7.03
C VAL A 290 -11.54 -16.05 5.64
N ALA A 291 -12.48 -16.10 4.69
CA ALA A 291 -12.32 -15.53 3.35
C ALA A 291 -11.98 -14.02 3.40
N LEU A 292 -12.68 -13.27 4.26
CA LEU A 292 -12.41 -11.85 4.49
C LEU A 292 -10.99 -11.62 5.05
N TYR A 293 -10.55 -12.43 6.02
CA TYR A 293 -9.23 -12.26 6.63
C TYR A 293 -8.08 -12.34 5.60
N HIS A 294 -8.26 -13.09 4.51
CA HIS A 294 -7.26 -13.14 3.43
C HIS A 294 -7.03 -11.78 2.75
N GLN A 295 -8.01 -10.86 2.79
CA GLN A 295 -7.85 -9.49 2.28
C GLN A 295 -6.78 -8.69 3.03
N ARG A 296 -6.35 -9.13 4.22
CA ARG A 296 -5.21 -8.53 4.93
C ARG A 296 -3.91 -8.59 4.11
N TRP A 297 -3.73 -9.60 3.27
CA TRP A 297 -2.56 -9.73 2.39
C TRP A 297 -2.45 -8.60 1.37
N GLU A 298 -3.55 -7.90 1.07
CA GLU A 298 -3.52 -6.73 0.19
C GLU A 298 -2.68 -5.59 0.76
N HIS A 299 -2.52 -5.53 2.09
CA HIS A 299 -1.62 -4.60 2.75
C HIS A 299 -0.15 -4.86 2.40
N GLU A 300 0.27 -6.14 2.38
CA GLU A 300 1.64 -6.50 2.00
C GLU A 300 1.94 -6.07 0.56
N SER A 301 0.95 -6.18 -0.34
CA SER A 301 1.05 -5.69 -1.71
C SER A 301 1.23 -4.16 -1.77
N ALA A 302 0.64 -3.41 -0.84
CA ALA A 302 0.88 -1.96 -0.72
C ALA A 302 2.34 -1.67 -0.33
N TYR A 303 2.90 -2.40 0.64
CA TYR A 303 4.31 -2.26 1.02
C TYR A 303 5.29 -2.78 -0.02
N TYR A 304 4.92 -3.80 -0.77
CA TYR A 304 5.71 -4.25 -1.91
C TYR A 304 5.81 -3.14 -2.97
N ALA A 305 4.68 -2.53 -3.32
CA ALA A 305 4.65 -1.40 -4.26
C ALA A 305 5.52 -0.22 -3.78
N LEU A 306 5.42 0.17 -2.51
CA LEU A 306 6.22 1.25 -1.93
C LEU A 306 7.73 0.95 -1.92
N ARG A 307 8.14 -0.26 -1.53
CA ARG A 307 9.56 -0.60 -1.29
C ARG A 307 10.29 -1.25 -2.46
N HIS A 308 9.58 -1.96 -3.31
CA HIS A 308 10.20 -2.76 -4.37
C HIS A 308 9.81 -2.22 -5.74
N THR A 309 8.54 -1.86 -5.96
CA THR A 309 8.12 -1.35 -7.27
C THR A 309 8.54 0.10 -7.51
N ILE A 310 8.24 1.02 -6.59
CA ILE A 310 8.65 2.43 -6.73
C ILE A 310 10.15 2.55 -6.53
N THR A 311 10.66 2.19 -5.35
CA THR A 311 12.05 2.48 -4.98
C THR A 311 13.05 1.44 -5.47
N GLY A 312 12.62 0.25 -5.92
CA GLY A 312 13.53 -0.82 -6.36
C GLY A 312 14.44 -1.34 -5.25
N GLY A 313 13.97 -1.33 -3.99
CA GLY A 313 14.76 -1.75 -2.83
C GLY A 313 15.89 -0.78 -2.44
N ARG A 314 15.94 0.41 -3.06
CA ARG A 314 16.98 1.42 -2.82
C ARG A 314 16.90 2.00 -1.41
N VAL A 315 18.06 2.42 -0.92
CA VAL A 315 18.17 3.29 0.26
C VAL A 315 17.60 4.67 -0.11
N LEU A 316 16.85 5.29 0.80
CA LEU A 316 16.39 6.68 0.62
C LEU A 316 17.58 7.63 0.38
N ARG A 317 17.35 8.80 -0.21
CA ARG A 317 18.46 9.69 -0.61
C ARG A 317 18.89 10.69 0.46
N SER A 318 18.05 10.92 1.47
CA SER A 318 18.22 12.05 2.38
C SER A 318 19.09 11.72 3.59
N GLY A 319 20.14 12.50 3.80
CA GLY A 319 21.17 12.26 4.84
C GLY A 319 20.89 12.90 6.20
N ASP A 320 19.69 13.44 6.41
CA ASP A 320 19.26 14.03 7.69
C ASP A 320 17.75 13.82 7.91
N PRO A 321 17.28 13.84 9.18
CA PRO A 321 15.88 13.56 9.51
C PRO A 321 14.85 14.45 8.80
N ALA A 322 15.13 15.75 8.63
CA ALA A 322 14.19 16.66 7.97
C ALA A 322 14.03 16.32 6.48
N GLY A 323 15.13 15.97 5.81
CA GLY A 323 15.09 15.46 4.44
C GLY A 323 14.41 14.10 4.32
N LEU A 324 14.58 13.21 5.30
CA LEU A 324 13.91 11.91 5.34
C LEU A 324 12.39 12.05 5.49
N GLU A 325 11.93 12.91 6.39
CA GLU A 325 10.51 13.21 6.55
C GLU A 325 9.90 13.73 5.24
N GLN A 326 10.56 14.70 4.59
CA GLN A 326 10.13 15.21 3.28
C GLN A 326 10.06 14.09 2.22
N GLU A 327 11.06 13.22 2.15
CA GLU A 327 11.14 12.13 1.18
C GLU A 327 10.08 11.05 1.44
N MET A 328 9.84 10.69 2.70
CA MET A 328 8.80 9.74 3.09
C MET A 328 7.41 10.24 2.72
N TRP A 329 7.06 11.49 3.07
CA TRP A 329 5.78 12.06 2.69
C TRP A 329 5.62 12.19 1.17
N SER A 330 6.70 12.51 0.44
CA SER A 330 6.68 12.54 -1.03
C SER A 330 6.42 11.16 -1.63
N LEU A 331 7.04 10.11 -1.09
CA LEU A 331 6.85 8.73 -1.54
C LEU A 331 5.42 8.26 -1.30
N LEU A 332 4.88 8.49 -0.10
CA LEU A 332 3.50 8.14 0.25
C LEU A 332 2.49 8.91 -0.60
N THR A 333 2.74 10.19 -0.87
CA THR A 333 1.92 11.01 -1.77
C THR A 333 1.93 10.42 -3.19
N LEU A 334 3.10 10.14 -3.77
CA LEU A 334 3.18 9.57 -5.11
C LEU A 334 2.44 8.23 -5.22
N TYR A 335 2.60 7.36 -4.21
CA TYR A 335 1.87 6.10 -4.14
C TYR A 335 0.36 6.32 -4.16
N GLN A 336 -0.15 7.25 -3.34
CA GLN A 336 -1.57 7.59 -3.28
C GLN A 336 -2.10 8.17 -4.61
N LEU A 337 -1.31 9.01 -5.29
CA LEU A 337 -1.65 9.53 -6.62
C LEU A 337 -1.81 8.39 -7.65
N LEU A 338 -0.86 7.43 -7.66
CA LEU A 338 -0.92 6.26 -8.54
C LEU A 338 -2.15 5.38 -8.22
N ARG A 339 -2.47 5.18 -6.94
CA ARG A 339 -3.68 4.45 -6.55
C ARG A 339 -4.96 5.17 -6.96
N THR A 340 -4.99 6.49 -6.86
CA THR A 340 -6.15 7.30 -7.29
C THR A 340 -6.47 7.06 -8.76
N VAL A 341 -5.46 7.16 -9.63
CA VAL A 341 -5.69 6.95 -11.08
C VAL A 341 -5.98 5.50 -11.45
N MET A 342 -5.48 4.53 -10.66
CA MET A 342 -5.84 3.11 -10.82
C MET A 342 -7.30 2.87 -10.46
N VAL A 343 -7.80 3.46 -9.37
CA VAL A 343 -9.20 3.35 -8.95
C VAL A 343 -10.11 4.05 -9.96
N ASP A 344 -9.76 5.25 -10.41
CA ASP A 344 -10.49 5.96 -11.49
C ASP A 344 -10.64 5.07 -12.73
N ALA A 345 -9.55 4.39 -13.14
CA ALA A 345 -9.55 3.49 -14.31
C ALA A 345 -10.32 2.18 -14.08
N ALA A 346 -10.38 1.68 -12.85
CA ALA A 346 -11.21 0.52 -12.51
C ALA A 346 -12.70 0.91 -12.54
N GLU A 347 -13.06 2.06 -11.96
CA GLU A 347 -14.45 2.50 -11.85
C GLU A 347 -15.05 2.96 -13.18
N SER A 348 -14.23 3.39 -14.14
CA SER A 348 -14.68 3.69 -15.50
C SER A 348 -15.18 2.45 -16.27
N ARG A 349 -14.85 1.24 -15.78
CA ARG A 349 -15.27 -0.05 -16.34
C ARG A 349 -16.16 -0.81 -15.35
N PRO A 350 -17.49 -0.81 -15.52
CA PRO A 350 -18.42 -1.42 -14.57
C PRO A 350 -18.05 -2.86 -14.18
N GLY A 351 -18.05 -3.15 -12.88
CA GLY A 351 -17.75 -4.48 -12.35
C GLY A 351 -16.27 -4.83 -12.26
N THR A 352 -15.36 -3.89 -12.54
CA THR A 352 -13.92 -4.11 -12.39
C THR A 352 -13.50 -3.91 -10.94
N ASP A 353 -12.87 -4.93 -10.38
CA ASP A 353 -12.21 -4.86 -9.08
C ASP A 353 -10.87 -4.10 -9.20
N PRO A 354 -10.62 -3.05 -8.40
CA PRO A 354 -9.35 -2.31 -8.40
C PRO A 354 -8.11 -3.18 -8.18
N ASP A 355 -8.24 -4.34 -7.52
CA ASP A 355 -7.12 -5.27 -7.33
C ASP A 355 -6.58 -5.86 -8.63
N ARG A 356 -7.38 -5.80 -9.71
CA ARG A 356 -6.95 -6.22 -11.05
C ARG A 356 -6.05 -5.19 -11.73
N CYS A 357 -5.94 -3.98 -11.21
CA CYS A 357 -5.07 -2.95 -11.78
C CYS A 357 -3.62 -3.20 -11.36
N GLY A 358 -2.73 -3.42 -12.33
CA GLY A 358 -1.31 -3.65 -12.07
C GLY A 358 -0.58 -2.37 -11.67
N PHE A 359 -0.01 -2.32 -10.46
CA PHE A 359 0.71 -1.15 -9.95
C PHE A 359 1.95 -0.81 -10.82
N THR A 360 2.71 -1.82 -11.25
CA THR A 360 3.84 -1.65 -12.18
C THR A 360 3.41 -1.03 -13.51
N THR A 361 2.23 -1.37 -14.02
CA THR A 361 1.68 -0.78 -15.25
C THR A 361 1.36 0.70 -15.04
N ALA A 362 0.71 1.06 -13.93
CA ALA A 362 0.42 2.45 -13.60
C ALA A 362 1.71 3.28 -13.42
N LEU A 363 2.71 2.73 -12.71
CA LEU A 363 4.00 3.39 -12.51
C LEU A 363 4.73 3.63 -13.84
N HIS A 364 4.82 2.63 -14.72
CA HIS A 364 5.44 2.79 -16.03
C HIS A 364 4.66 3.75 -16.92
N ALA A 365 3.33 3.70 -16.92
CA ALA A 365 2.51 4.67 -17.65
C ALA A 365 2.79 6.13 -17.20
N ALA A 366 2.94 6.35 -15.89
CA ALA A 366 3.29 7.68 -15.36
C ALA A 366 4.71 8.12 -15.76
N ARG A 367 5.68 7.19 -15.80
CA ARG A 367 7.06 7.47 -16.25
C ARG A 367 7.12 7.77 -17.74
N ASP A 368 6.47 6.94 -18.55
CA ASP A 368 6.51 7.00 -20.02
C ASP A 368 6.00 8.34 -20.55
N GLN A 369 5.09 9.02 -19.83
CA GLN A 369 4.62 10.37 -20.19
C GLN A 369 5.75 11.40 -20.17
N HIS A 370 6.69 11.29 -19.24
CA HIS A 370 7.85 12.19 -19.16
C HIS A 370 8.95 11.80 -20.16
N ASP A 371 9.03 10.52 -20.52
CA ASP A 371 10.05 10.01 -21.46
C ASP A 371 9.66 10.15 -22.93
N HIS A 372 8.38 10.01 -23.30
CA HIS A 372 7.89 10.28 -24.66
C HIS A 372 8.05 11.75 -25.04
N GLU A 373 7.92 12.64 -24.06
CA GLU A 373 8.17 14.07 -24.19
C GLU A 373 9.65 14.36 -24.53
N LEU A 374 10.59 13.59 -23.99
CA LEU A 374 12.02 13.64 -24.35
C LEU A 374 12.29 13.01 -25.72
N ALA A 375 11.65 11.88 -26.05
CA ALA A 375 11.87 11.16 -27.32
C ALA A 375 11.32 11.92 -28.55
N ALA A 376 10.23 12.67 -28.39
CA ALA A 376 9.68 13.54 -29.44
C ALA A 376 10.69 14.61 -29.91
N MET A 377 11.65 15.00 -29.05
CA MET A 377 12.74 15.91 -29.39
C MET A 377 13.90 15.23 -30.16
N ALA A 378 14.03 13.90 -30.07
CA ALA A 378 15.05 13.11 -30.79
C ALA A 378 14.58 12.61 -32.18
N GLY A 379 13.49 13.17 -32.72
CA GLY A 379 13.01 12.90 -34.08
C GLY A 379 12.30 11.55 -34.28
N HIS A 380 12.08 10.76 -33.23
CA HIS A 380 11.42 9.46 -33.34
C HIS A 380 9.93 9.58 -32.99
N ARG A 381 9.08 9.73 -34.00
CA ARG A 381 7.62 9.66 -33.84
C ARG A 381 7.15 8.21 -33.99
N THR A 382 6.64 7.61 -32.91
CA THR A 382 5.67 6.50 -32.99
C THR A 382 4.28 7.05 -32.71
N GLN A 383 3.35 6.80 -33.64
CA GLN A 383 2.12 7.56 -33.81
C GLN A 383 0.92 7.07 -32.95
N ASP A 384 1.10 6.13 -32.02
CA ASP A 384 -0.04 5.34 -31.50
C ASP A 384 -0.25 5.33 -29.96
N GLN A 385 0.32 6.28 -29.21
CA GLN A 385 0.19 6.29 -27.72
C GLN A 385 -0.42 7.57 -27.13
N ARG A 386 -1.27 8.29 -27.87
CA ARG A 386 -1.98 9.49 -27.37
C ARG A 386 -3.19 9.21 -26.45
N GLY A 387 -3.25 8.04 -25.82
CA GLY A 387 -4.24 7.75 -24.78
C GLY A 387 -3.74 8.25 -23.43
N GLY A 388 -4.49 9.13 -22.75
CA GLY A 388 -4.15 9.56 -21.38
C GLY A 388 -4.01 8.37 -20.42
N MET A 389 -3.33 8.54 -19.28
CA MET A 389 -2.96 7.44 -18.37
C MET A 389 -4.14 6.53 -17.98
N VAL A 390 -5.31 7.11 -17.71
CA VAL A 390 -6.54 6.36 -17.45
C VAL A 390 -6.91 5.48 -18.64
N ARG A 391 -6.90 6.02 -19.87
CA ARG A 391 -7.13 5.22 -21.10
C ARG A 391 -6.04 4.20 -21.36
N PHE A 392 -4.78 4.50 -21.02
CA PHE A 392 -3.67 3.56 -21.17
C PHE A 392 -3.82 2.37 -20.23
N ILE A 393 -4.14 2.64 -18.95
CA ILE A 393 -4.49 1.61 -17.96
C ILE A 393 -5.73 0.85 -18.47
N GLU A 394 -6.80 1.53 -18.88
CA GLU A 394 -8.02 0.94 -19.43
C GLU A 394 -7.78 0.04 -20.65
N HIS A 395 -6.88 0.42 -21.57
CA HIS A 395 -6.57 -0.36 -22.76
C HIS A 395 -5.69 -1.56 -22.44
N ARG A 396 -4.82 -1.46 -21.42
CA ARG A 396 -4.03 -2.61 -20.95
C ARG A 396 -4.80 -3.51 -19.97
N LEU A 397 -5.91 -3.06 -19.39
CA LEU A 397 -6.80 -3.94 -18.62
C LEU A 397 -7.27 -5.15 -19.45
N PRO A 398 -7.65 -5.01 -20.74
CA PRO A 398 -7.86 -6.15 -21.65
C PRO A 398 -6.59 -6.87 -22.12
N THR A 399 -5.54 -6.14 -22.51
CA THR A 399 -4.40 -6.72 -23.27
C THR A 399 -3.26 -7.25 -22.39
N ALA A 400 -3.17 -6.83 -21.12
CA ALA A 400 -2.15 -7.25 -20.17
C ALA A 400 -2.70 -7.95 -18.91
N LEU A 401 -4.03 -8.05 -18.73
CA LEU A 401 -4.64 -8.40 -17.44
C LEU A 401 -5.86 -9.34 -17.56
N PHE A 402 -5.72 -10.33 -18.45
CA PHE A 402 -6.19 -11.69 -18.16
C PHE A 402 -4.98 -12.59 -17.91
N VAL A 403 -4.10 -12.20 -16.98
CA VAL A 403 -3.42 -13.25 -16.23
C VAL A 403 -4.52 -13.90 -15.42
N ASP A 404 -5.08 -14.98 -15.96
CA ASP A 404 -5.70 -16.00 -15.12
C ASP A 404 -4.74 -16.19 -13.95
N ARG A 405 -5.25 -16.29 -12.71
CA ARG A 405 -4.40 -16.49 -11.53
C ARG A 405 -3.39 -17.64 -11.74
N ARG A 406 -3.59 -18.49 -12.75
CA ARG A 406 -2.67 -19.49 -13.29
C ARG A 406 -1.60 -18.88 -14.22
N ASN A 407 -0.36 -18.80 -13.71
CA ASN A 407 0.93 -18.78 -14.43
C ASN A 407 1.72 -17.46 -14.47
N ALA A 408 2.71 -17.37 -13.59
CA ALA A 408 4.03 -16.80 -13.89
C ALA A 408 5.11 -17.78 -13.37
N ASP A 409 6.20 -17.96 -14.12
CA ASP A 409 7.28 -18.93 -13.87
C ASP A 409 8.36 -18.36 -12.95
N LEU A 410 8.83 -19.15 -11.97
CA LEU A 410 10.09 -18.94 -11.27
C LEU A 410 10.76 -20.28 -10.94
N GLY A 411 12.07 -20.36 -11.20
CA GLY A 411 12.91 -21.53 -11.03
C GLY A 411 13.36 -21.80 -9.58
N ASP A 412 13.97 -22.99 -9.42
CA ASP A 412 14.56 -23.67 -8.25
C ASP A 412 14.47 -22.97 -6.85
N PRO A 413 13.70 -23.53 -5.90
CA PRO A 413 13.36 -22.88 -4.62
C PRO A 413 14.38 -23.07 -3.48
N ARG A 414 15.63 -23.48 -3.72
CA ARG A 414 16.57 -23.82 -2.62
C ARG A 414 17.53 -22.72 -2.16
N SER A 415 17.40 -21.45 -2.59
CA SER A 415 18.39 -20.42 -2.21
C SER A 415 17.92 -18.97 -2.05
N GLN A 416 16.62 -18.65 -2.02
CA GLN A 416 16.18 -17.24 -2.04
C GLN A 416 15.50 -16.77 -0.75
N SER A 417 15.99 -15.65 -0.21
CA SER A 417 15.36 -14.89 0.87
C SER A 417 13.98 -14.38 0.44
N TRP A 418 13.06 -14.24 1.40
CA TRP A 418 11.64 -13.85 1.29
C TRP A 418 11.34 -12.48 0.61
N GLY A 419 12.27 -11.89 -0.15
CA GLY A 419 12.16 -10.59 -0.80
C GLY A 419 11.99 -10.58 -2.33
N ASP A 420 12.10 -11.73 -3.02
CA ASP A 420 12.15 -11.78 -4.50
C ASP A 420 10.85 -12.25 -5.19
N LEU A 421 9.71 -12.17 -4.49
CA LEU A 421 8.43 -12.63 -5.02
C LEU A 421 7.57 -11.45 -5.51
N ASP A 422 7.86 -10.96 -6.71
CA ASP A 422 6.85 -10.23 -7.48
C ASP A 422 5.73 -11.24 -7.82
N GLY A 423 4.56 -11.10 -7.20
CA GLY A 423 3.39 -11.90 -7.56
C GLY A 423 3.48 -13.42 -7.30
N ALA A 424 4.19 -13.89 -6.25
CA ALA A 424 4.02 -15.27 -5.82
C ALA A 424 2.60 -15.48 -5.27
N LEU A 425 1.77 -16.00 -6.15
CA LEU A 425 0.45 -16.52 -5.89
C LEU A 425 0.51 -17.56 -4.77
N VAL A 426 0.13 -17.16 -3.56
CA VAL A 426 -0.44 -18.09 -2.60
C VAL A 426 -1.85 -18.38 -3.08
N HIS A 427 -2.01 -19.42 -3.89
CA HIS A 427 -3.33 -19.95 -4.16
C HIS A 427 -3.84 -20.70 -2.92
N THR A 428 -4.76 -20.10 -2.18
CA THR A 428 -5.48 -20.82 -1.13
C THR A 428 -6.52 -21.73 -1.80
N HIS A 429 -6.13 -22.97 -2.11
CA HIS A 429 -7.07 -24.01 -2.52
C HIS A 429 -7.57 -24.71 -1.26
N GLY A 430 -8.74 -24.28 -0.77
CA GLY A 430 -9.44 -24.93 0.33
C GLY A 430 -9.28 -24.20 1.66
N VAL A 431 -10.38 -23.54 2.08
CA VAL A 431 -10.58 -23.13 3.46
C VAL A 431 -11.49 -24.18 4.09
N THR A 432 -10.99 -24.91 5.09
CA THR A 432 -11.85 -25.74 5.94
C THR A 432 -11.95 -25.07 7.30
N VAL A 433 -13.15 -24.64 7.66
CA VAL A 433 -13.47 -24.32 9.05
C VAL A 433 -13.79 -25.65 9.69
N ASP A 434 -13.01 -26.05 10.70
CA ASP A 434 -13.30 -27.25 11.46
C ASP A 434 -14.59 -27.02 12.26
N ALA A 435 -15.72 -27.45 11.70
CA ALA A 435 -16.96 -27.58 12.44
C ALA A 435 -16.88 -28.87 13.27
N PRO A 436 -16.92 -28.82 14.61
CA PRO A 436 -17.04 -30.04 15.40
C PRO A 436 -18.45 -30.61 15.20
N GLY A 437 -18.60 -31.60 14.32
CA GLY A 437 -19.89 -32.28 14.15
C GLY A 437 -20.14 -33.08 12.86
N ALA A 438 -19.24 -33.09 11.86
CA ALA A 438 -19.42 -33.96 10.71
C ALA A 438 -18.86 -35.36 11.00
N VAL A 439 -19.69 -36.25 11.55
CA VAL A 439 -19.42 -37.68 11.60
C VAL A 439 -19.40 -38.20 10.16
N THR A 440 -18.22 -38.31 9.55
CA THR A 440 -18.05 -39.14 8.36
C THR A 440 -18.10 -40.60 8.80
N ARG A 441 -19.25 -41.25 8.59
CA ARG A 441 -19.37 -42.71 8.67
C ARG A 441 -18.35 -43.32 7.69
N SER A 442 -17.37 -44.05 8.21
CA SER A 442 -16.50 -44.90 7.41
C SER A 442 -17.23 -46.22 7.12
N GLU A 443 -17.74 -46.39 5.90
CA GLU A 443 -18.06 -47.73 5.39
C GLU A 443 -16.78 -48.38 4.89
N THR A 444 -16.28 -49.36 5.65
CA THR A 444 -15.19 -50.25 5.25
C THR A 444 -15.78 -51.48 4.56
N SER A 445 -15.73 -51.54 3.24
CA SER A 445 -15.93 -52.79 2.49
C SER A 445 -14.56 -53.42 2.17
N LYS A 446 -14.23 -54.50 2.88
CA LYS A 446 -13.14 -55.44 2.54
C LYS A 446 -13.53 -56.33 1.36
N PRO A 447 -12.63 -56.65 0.41
CA PRO A 447 -12.76 -57.83 -0.44
C PRO A 447 -12.09 -59.07 0.19
N PRO A 448 -12.57 -60.29 -0.11
CA PRO A 448 -12.21 -61.51 0.59
C PRO A 448 -10.90 -62.15 0.09
N GLN A 449 -10.16 -62.76 1.01
CA GLN A 449 -9.07 -63.69 0.72
C GLN A 449 -9.64 -65.03 0.21
N ARG A 450 -8.92 -65.71 -0.69
CA ARG A 450 -9.07 -67.15 -0.92
C ARG A 450 -7.72 -67.88 -0.89
N PRO A 451 -7.69 -69.15 -0.43
CA PRO A 451 -6.50 -69.85 0.07
C PRO A 451 -5.99 -70.88 -0.97
N PRO A 452 -4.98 -71.72 -0.67
CA PRO A 452 -5.03 -72.77 0.35
C PRO A 452 -4.20 -72.52 1.61
#